data_AF-A0A7S1PV64-F1
#
_entry.id   AF-A0A7S1PV64-F1
#
_cell.length_a   1.000
_cell.length_b   1.000
_cell.length_c   1.000
_cell.angle_alpha   90.00
_cell.angle_beta   90.00
_cell.angle_gamma   90.00
#
_symmetry.space_group_name_H-M   'P 1'
#
loop_
_entity.id
_entity.type
_entity.pdbx_description
1 polymer ?
#
loop_
_entity_poly.entity_id
_entity_poly.type
_entity_poly.pdbx_seq_one_letter_code
_entity_poly.pdbx_strand_id
1 'polypeptide(L)'
;EHPIRDLNFVNFDAIWDHHCKQREAKRVMRKEAKRRTKPAQEAIAKKFGWCLVDGRKVRVPHFRIEPPGLFRGRGEHPHRGMLKRRVLPEHVTINNACGVNVPPPPRGHEWGEVVCDPAGTWLCKWHDGISDLAKYIHFVQTPSTLREAHVEGAATPMPQR
;
A
#
# COMPACT_ATOMS: atom_id res chain seq x y z
N GLU A 1 -29.51 -16.76 -14.49
CA GLU A 1 -29.34 -15.98 -13.24
C GLU A 1 -28.87 -16.90 -12.12
N HIS A 2 -28.15 -16.38 -11.11
CA HIS A 2 -27.75 -17.19 -9.95
C HIS A 2 -28.87 -17.25 -8.89
N PRO A 3 -29.00 -18.34 -8.11
CA PRO A 3 -30.11 -18.54 -7.16
C PRO A 3 -29.95 -17.75 -5.84
N ILE A 4 -28.77 -17.18 -5.56
CA ILE A 4 -28.49 -16.49 -4.29
C ILE A 4 -29.24 -15.15 -4.24
N ARG A 5 -30.17 -15.00 -3.28
CA ARG A 5 -30.96 -13.78 -3.06
C ARG A 5 -30.93 -13.26 -1.62
N ASP A 6 -30.74 -14.14 -0.64
CA ASP A 6 -30.61 -13.79 0.78
C ASP A 6 -29.48 -14.62 1.41
N LEU A 7 -28.58 -13.95 2.15
CA LEU A 7 -27.42 -14.55 2.82
C LEU A 7 -27.82 -15.46 3.98
N ASN A 8 -28.99 -15.28 4.58
CA ASN A 8 -29.49 -16.15 5.67
C ASN A 8 -29.66 -17.61 5.21
N PHE A 9 -29.88 -17.83 3.92
CA PHE A 9 -30.00 -19.17 3.32
C PHE A 9 -28.68 -19.69 2.74
N VAL A 10 -27.59 -18.94 2.88
CA VAL A 10 -26.27 -19.36 2.38
C VAL A 10 -25.48 -20.01 3.51
N ASN A 11 -25.18 -21.29 3.36
CA ASN A 11 -24.32 -22.03 4.28
C ASN A 11 -22.84 -21.87 3.88
N PHE A 12 -22.02 -21.31 4.78
CA PHE A 12 -20.58 -21.13 4.60
C PHE A 12 -19.72 -22.14 5.39
N ASP A 13 -20.31 -23.12 6.07
CA ASP A 13 -19.64 -24.08 6.96
C ASP A 13 -18.54 -24.87 6.25
N ALA A 14 -18.80 -25.34 5.03
CA ALA A 14 -17.79 -26.06 4.25
C ALA A 14 -16.53 -25.21 3.96
N ILE A 15 -16.73 -23.90 3.69
CA ILE A 15 -15.63 -22.95 3.47
C ILE A 15 -14.90 -22.69 4.80
N TRP A 16 -15.65 -22.54 5.88
CA TRP A 16 -15.11 -22.33 7.23
C TRP A 16 -14.26 -23.52 7.69
N ASP A 17 -14.75 -24.74 7.56
CA ASP A 17 -14.07 -25.98 7.92
C ASP A 17 -12.77 -26.15 7.14
N HIS A 18 -12.83 -25.89 5.82
CA HIS A 18 -11.64 -25.90 4.99
C HIS A 18 -10.60 -24.87 5.45
N HIS A 19 -11.04 -23.63 5.74
CA HIS A 19 -10.16 -22.58 6.24
C HIS A 19 -9.54 -22.94 7.61
N CYS A 20 -10.32 -23.54 8.51
CA CYS A 20 -9.84 -24.04 9.81
C CYS A 20 -8.76 -25.12 9.64
N LYS A 21 -9.00 -26.13 8.80
CA LYS A 21 -8.02 -27.18 8.45
C LYS A 21 -6.74 -26.59 7.86
N GLN A 22 -6.84 -25.64 6.93
CA GLN A 22 -5.67 -24.95 6.38
C GLN A 22 -4.89 -24.17 7.45
N ARG A 23 -5.59 -23.49 8.36
CA ARG A 23 -4.98 -22.72 9.44
C ARG A 23 -4.18 -23.61 10.38
N GLU A 24 -4.72 -24.78 10.73
CA GLU A 24 -4.04 -25.78 11.55
C GLU A 24 -2.84 -26.39 10.83
N ALA A 25 -2.98 -26.79 9.56
CA ALA A 25 -1.88 -27.30 8.75
C ALA A 25 -0.73 -26.29 8.65
N LYS A 26 -1.03 -25.01 8.43
CA LYS A 26 -0.02 -23.91 8.40
C LYS A 26 0.63 -23.69 9.77
N ARG A 27 -0.10 -23.92 10.88
CA ARG A 27 0.44 -23.83 12.25
C ARG A 27 1.49 -24.93 12.49
N VAL A 28 1.24 -26.14 12.00
CA VAL A 28 2.14 -27.29 12.13
C VAL A 28 3.40 -27.13 11.24
N MET A 29 3.25 -26.63 10.01
CA MET A 29 4.34 -26.48 9.04
C MET A 29 5.27 -25.27 9.26
N ARG A 30 5.13 -24.55 10.39
CA ARG A 30 5.56 -23.15 10.53
C ARG A 30 7.07 -22.92 10.63
N LYS A 31 7.89 -23.91 11.01
CA LYS A 31 9.35 -23.72 11.15
C LYS A 31 10.10 -23.91 9.84
N GLU A 32 9.85 -25.01 9.13
CA GLU A 32 10.58 -25.34 7.90
C GLU A 32 10.08 -24.50 6.70
N ALA A 33 8.76 -24.35 6.55
CA ALA A 33 8.19 -23.50 5.49
C ALA A 33 8.58 -22.02 5.63
N LYS A 34 8.73 -21.54 6.87
CA LYS A 34 9.22 -20.18 7.15
C LYS A 34 10.70 -20.03 6.78
N ARG A 35 11.52 -21.06 6.98
CA ARG A 35 12.94 -21.03 6.58
C ARG A 35 13.10 -20.98 5.06
N ARG A 36 12.24 -21.70 4.32
CA ARG A 36 12.23 -21.68 2.84
C ARG A 36 11.73 -20.37 2.24
N THR A 37 10.77 -19.69 2.89
CA THR A 37 10.18 -18.45 2.37
C THR A 37 10.91 -17.17 2.78
N LYS A 38 11.70 -17.21 3.87
CA LYS A 38 12.45 -16.07 4.37
C LYS A 38 13.40 -15.43 3.33
N PRO A 39 14.21 -16.18 2.56
CA PRO A 39 15.10 -15.58 1.55
C PRO A 39 14.33 -14.83 0.45
N ALA A 40 13.22 -15.38 -0.02
CA ALA A 40 12.37 -14.71 -1.02
C ALA A 40 11.74 -13.41 -0.46
N GLN A 41 11.29 -13.42 0.80
CA GLN A 41 10.77 -12.23 1.45
C GLN A 41 11.85 -11.16 1.66
N GLU A 42 13.06 -11.55 2.01
CA GLU A 42 14.22 -10.66 2.16
C GLU A 42 14.65 -10.07 0.81
N ALA A 43 14.63 -10.84 -0.27
CA ALA A 43 14.91 -10.35 -1.62
C ALA A 43 13.89 -9.29 -2.06
N ILE A 44 12.60 -9.53 -1.80
CA ILE A 44 11.52 -8.56 -2.06
C ILE A 44 11.73 -7.29 -1.20
N ALA A 45 12.03 -7.44 0.09
CA ALA A 45 12.27 -6.31 0.97
C ALA A 45 13.52 -5.51 0.58
N LYS A 46 14.57 -6.17 0.08
CA LYS A 46 15.78 -5.49 -0.43
C LYS A 46 15.49 -4.69 -1.70
N LYS A 47 14.62 -5.21 -2.58
CA LYS A 47 14.25 -4.58 -3.86
C LYS A 47 13.27 -3.41 -3.69
N PHE A 48 12.23 -3.58 -2.87
CA PHE A 48 11.12 -2.61 -2.78
C PHE A 48 11.05 -1.86 -1.44
N GLY A 49 11.82 -2.25 -0.45
CA GLY A 49 11.82 -1.63 0.88
C GLY A 49 12.72 -0.40 1.00
N TRP A 50 13.26 0.10 -0.12
CA TRP A 50 14.15 1.26 -0.17
C TRP A 50 13.87 2.09 -1.41
N CYS A 51 14.02 3.41 -1.29
CA CYS A 51 14.01 4.35 -2.40
C CYS A 51 15.24 5.26 -2.32
N LEU A 52 15.45 6.04 -3.38
CA LEU A 52 16.44 7.11 -3.42
C LEU A 52 15.69 8.44 -3.34
N VAL A 53 16.09 9.29 -2.40
CA VAL A 53 15.58 10.65 -2.24
C VAL A 53 16.80 11.56 -2.15
N ASP A 54 16.98 12.45 -3.11
CA ASP A 54 18.12 13.39 -3.21
C ASP A 54 19.49 12.70 -3.08
N GLY A 55 19.64 11.57 -3.78
CA GLY A 55 20.86 10.76 -3.75
C GLY A 55 21.06 9.94 -2.47
N ARG A 56 20.16 10.01 -1.49
CA ARG A 56 20.22 9.26 -0.23
C ARG A 56 19.26 8.09 -0.25
N LYS A 57 19.74 6.95 0.26
CA LYS A 57 18.93 5.73 0.36
C LYS A 57 18.03 5.79 1.60
N VAL A 58 16.73 5.82 1.39
CA VAL A 58 15.71 5.94 2.45
C VAL A 58 14.82 4.70 2.50
N ARG A 59 14.38 4.30 3.69
CA ARG A 59 13.58 3.09 3.90
C ARG A 59 12.11 3.32 3.55
N VAL A 60 11.46 2.32 2.97
CA VAL A 60 10.01 2.27 2.68
C VAL A 60 9.41 1.08 3.44
N PRO A 61 8.84 1.29 4.64
CA PRO A 61 8.41 0.18 5.51
C PRO A 61 7.13 -0.49 5.01
N HIS A 62 6.22 0.26 4.38
CA HIS A 62 4.89 -0.19 3.96
C HIS A 62 4.76 -0.22 2.43
N PHE A 63 5.70 -0.86 1.73
CA PHE A 63 5.72 -0.93 0.27
C PHE A 63 4.67 -1.87 -0.35
N ARG A 64 3.86 -2.55 0.45
CA ARG A 64 2.86 -3.52 -0.03
C ARG A 64 1.48 -2.89 0.01
N ILE A 65 0.79 -2.92 -1.13
CA ILE A 65 -0.62 -2.56 -1.20
C ILE A 65 -1.45 -3.58 -0.42
N GLU A 66 -2.45 -3.08 0.30
CA GLU A 66 -3.33 -3.89 1.13
C GLU A 66 -4.14 -4.88 0.27
N PRO A 67 -4.24 -6.16 0.66
CA PRO A 67 -5.02 -7.14 -0.10
C PRO A 67 -6.52 -6.83 -0.04
N PRO A 68 -7.31 -7.35 -1.01
CA PRO A 68 -8.77 -7.25 -0.95
C PRO A 68 -9.31 -8.00 0.27
N GLY A 69 -10.48 -7.58 0.75
CA GLY A 69 -11.11 -8.20 1.92
C GLY A 69 -12.38 -7.46 2.33
N LEU A 70 -12.94 -7.81 3.48
CA LEU A 70 -14.06 -7.07 4.06
C LEU A 70 -13.53 -5.91 4.90
N PHE A 71 -14.15 -4.74 4.77
CA PHE A 71 -13.81 -3.57 5.55
C PHE A 71 -14.17 -3.77 7.02
N ARG A 72 -13.19 -3.58 7.91
CA ARG A 72 -13.33 -3.75 9.36
C ARG A 72 -13.21 -2.40 10.08
N GLY A 73 -14.15 -1.50 9.80
CA GLY A 73 -14.25 -0.21 10.51
C GLY A 73 -14.42 -0.40 12.02
N ARG A 74 -13.83 0.50 12.81
CA ARG A 74 -13.91 0.51 14.29
C ARG A 74 -15.24 1.11 14.75
N GLY A 75 -15.76 0.70 15.91
CA GLY A 75 -17.05 1.18 16.42
C GLY A 75 -18.19 0.89 15.43
N GLU A 76 -19.32 1.59 15.53
CA GLU A 76 -20.47 1.43 14.63
C GLU A 76 -20.25 2.10 13.26
N HIS A 77 -19.18 1.70 12.57
CA HIS A 77 -18.84 2.26 11.27
C HIS A 77 -19.83 1.81 10.18
N PRO A 78 -20.43 2.73 9.40
CA PRO A 78 -21.50 2.40 8.44
C PRO A 78 -21.05 1.46 7.31
N HIS A 79 -19.79 1.56 6.89
CA HIS A 79 -19.22 0.70 5.83
C HIS A 79 -18.66 -0.65 6.29
N ARG A 80 -18.83 -1.03 7.57
CA ARG A 80 -18.33 -2.32 8.08
C ARG A 80 -18.94 -3.48 7.27
N GLY A 81 -18.10 -4.39 6.81
CA GLY A 81 -18.52 -5.53 5.99
C GLY A 81 -18.58 -5.24 4.48
N MET A 82 -18.40 -4.00 4.04
CA MET A 82 -18.27 -3.71 2.60
C MET A 82 -17.02 -4.34 2.01
N LEU A 83 -17.10 -4.73 0.73
CA LEU A 83 -15.98 -5.32 0.00
C LEU A 83 -14.93 -4.24 -0.33
N LYS A 84 -13.75 -4.37 0.28
CA LYS A 84 -12.54 -3.70 -0.16
C LYS A 84 -12.02 -4.40 -1.41
N ARG A 85 -12.13 -3.73 -2.55
CA ARG A 85 -11.72 -4.25 -3.85
C ARG A 85 -10.21 -4.37 -3.96
N ARG A 86 -9.76 -5.21 -4.90
CA ARG A 86 -8.35 -5.31 -5.25
C ARG A 86 -7.93 -4.02 -5.97
N VAL A 87 -6.82 -3.44 -5.51
CA VAL A 87 -6.16 -2.34 -6.22
C VAL A 87 -5.40 -2.92 -7.39
N LEU A 88 -5.67 -2.41 -8.60
CA LEU A 88 -4.96 -2.76 -9.82
C LEU A 88 -3.91 -1.67 -10.13
N PRO A 89 -2.87 -1.97 -10.94
CA PRO A 89 -1.91 -0.96 -11.36
C PRO A 89 -2.55 0.30 -11.97
N GLU A 90 -3.65 0.13 -12.69
CA GLU A 90 -4.42 1.20 -13.34
C GLU A 90 -5.11 2.14 -12.33
N HIS A 91 -5.20 1.76 -11.06
CA HIS A 91 -5.73 2.61 -9.99
C HIS A 91 -4.62 3.35 -9.21
N VAL A 92 -3.35 3.10 -9.53
CA VAL A 92 -2.21 3.62 -8.79
C VAL A 92 -1.59 4.79 -9.55
N THR A 93 -1.48 5.94 -8.88
CA THR A 93 -0.63 7.04 -9.31
C THR A 93 0.77 6.83 -8.72
N ILE A 94 1.79 6.86 -9.57
CA ILE A 94 3.21 6.86 -9.17
C ILE A 94 3.71 8.30 -9.11
N ASN A 95 4.31 8.71 -7.99
CA ASN A 95 5.10 9.93 -7.91
C ASN A 95 6.57 9.57 -8.12
N ASN A 96 7.18 10.10 -9.17
CA ASN A 96 8.56 9.83 -9.51
C ASN A 96 9.32 11.14 -9.78
N ALA A 97 10.63 11.13 -9.56
CA ALA A 97 11.47 12.28 -9.88
C ALA A 97 11.39 12.61 -11.38
N CYS A 98 11.34 13.91 -11.69
CA CYS A 98 11.28 14.42 -13.05
C CYS A 98 12.49 13.93 -13.86
N GLY A 99 12.24 13.38 -15.05
CA GLY A 99 13.31 12.89 -15.94
C GLY A 99 14.00 11.60 -15.49
N VAL A 100 13.51 10.94 -14.43
CA VAL A 100 14.01 9.63 -13.98
C VAL A 100 13.12 8.52 -14.52
N ASN A 101 13.71 7.36 -14.81
CA ASN A 101 12.98 6.18 -15.25
C ASN A 101 11.90 5.78 -14.24
N VAL A 102 10.66 5.72 -14.73
CA VAL A 102 9.49 5.28 -13.96
C VAL A 102 9.59 3.77 -13.74
N PRO A 103 9.27 3.25 -12.54
CA PRO A 103 9.21 1.82 -12.32
C PRO A 103 8.19 1.18 -13.27
N PRO A 104 8.52 0.07 -13.97
CA PRO A 104 7.58 -0.54 -14.89
C PRO A 104 6.40 -1.17 -14.12
N PRO A 105 5.17 -1.08 -14.65
CA PRO A 105 4.03 -1.81 -14.11
C PRO A 105 4.20 -3.32 -14.28
N PRO A 106 3.39 -4.14 -13.57
CA PRO A 106 3.31 -5.58 -13.83
C PRO A 106 3.03 -5.88 -15.31
N ARG A 107 3.52 -7.03 -15.80
CA ARG A 107 3.37 -7.41 -17.22
C ARG A 107 1.89 -7.41 -17.63
N GLY A 108 1.58 -6.70 -18.71
CA GLY A 108 0.23 -6.58 -19.26
C GLY A 108 -0.64 -5.50 -18.60
N HIS A 109 -0.06 -4.66 -17.74
CA HIS A 109 -0.74 -3.57 -17.06
C HIS A 109 -0.05 -2.23 -17.33
N GLU A 110 -0.76 -1.15 -17.00
CA GLU A 110 -0.24 0.22 -16.99
C GLU A 110 -0.50 0.90 -15.65
N TRP A 111 0.27 1.94 -15.34
CA TRP A 111 -0.04 2.80 -14.19
C TRP A 111 -1.19 3.73 -14.55
N GLY A 112 -2.10 3.96 -13.60
CA GLY A 112 -3.19 4.90 -13.82
C GLY A 112 -2.70 6.32 -14.11
N GLU A 113 -1.64 6.73 -13.41
CA GLU A 113 -1.02 8.02 -13.62
C GLU A 113 0.45 7.99 -13.17
N VAL A 114 1.29 8.79 -13.80
CA VAL A 114 2.65 9.06 -13.35
C VAL A 114 2.83 10.56 -13.27
N VAL A 115 3.17 11.05 -12.09
CA VAL A 115 3.39 12.46 -11.81
C VAL A 115 4.81 12.71 -11.34
N CYS A 116 5.25 13.96 -11.45
CA CYS A 116 6.41 14.48 -10.76
C CYS A 116 5.93 15.60 -9.83
N ASP A 117 5.77 15.27 -8.55
CA ASP A 117 5.43 16.20 -7.48
C ASP A 117 6.57 16.22 -6.45
N PRO A 118 7.52 17.18 -6.57
CA PRO A 118 8.65 17.30 -5.64
C PRO A 118 8.23 17.69 -4.21
N ALA A 119 7.07 18.34 -4.04
CA ALA A 119 6.56 18.71 -2.72
C ALA A 119 5.94 17.51 -1.99
N GLY A 120 5.47 16.53 -2.75
CA GLY A 120 4.90 15.28 -2.25
C GLY A 120 5.94 14.38 -1.58
N THR A 121 5.68 14.00 -0.33
CA THR A 121 6.51 13.00 0.41
C THR A 121 6.01 11.56 0.25
N TRP A 122 5.27 11.29 -0.83
CA TRP A 122 4.65 10.00 -1.14
C TRP A 122 5.23 9.44 -2.45
N LEU A 123 5.28 8.12 -2.56
CA LEU A 123 5.81 7.39 -3.73
C LEU A 123 4.69 6.86 -4.62
N CYS A 124 3.62 6.35 -4.01
CA CYS A 124 2.45 5.85 -4.72
C CYS A 124 1.18 6.29 -3.97
N LYS A 125 0.10 6.55 -4.70
CA LYS A 125 -1.23 6.76 -4.12
C LYS A 125 -2.33 6.01 -4.88
N TRP A 126 -3.40 5.66 -4.21
CA TRP A 126 -4.61 5.07 -4.80
C TRP A 126 -5.83 5.36 -3.91
N HIS A 127 -7.04 5.20 -4.44
CA HIS A 127 -8.29 5.34 -3.69
C HIS A 127 -8.76 3.98 -3.15
N ASP A 128 -9.21 3.91 -1.89
CA ASP A 128 -9.57 2.64 -1.24
C ASP A 128 -10.94 2.06 -1.64
N GLY A 129 -11.71 2.79 -2.47
CA GLY A 129 -12.98 2.37 -3.06
C GLY A 129 -14.14 2.19 -2.05
N ILE A 130 -13.93 2.52 -0.77
CA ILE A 130 -14.95 2.43 0.28
C ILE A 130 -15.27 3.83 0.81
N SER A 131 -14.23 4.55 1.23
CA SER A 131 -14.36 5.91 1.77
C SER A 131 -13.91 6.96 0.75
N ASP A 132 -13.48 6.52 -0.43
CA ASP A 132 -12.85 7.33 -1.48
C ASP A 132 -11.66 8.17 -0.98
N LEU A 133 -11.08 7.75 0.15
CA LEU A 133 -9.91 8.38 0.71
C LEU A 133 -8.67 7.85 0.00
N ALA A 134 -7.79 8.78 -0.38
CA ALA A 134 -6.48 8.45 -0.90
C ALA A 134 -5.65 7.73 0.17
N LYS A 135 -5.05 6.61 -0.22
CA LYS A 135 -4.02 5.88 0.51
C LYS A 135 -2.68 6.14 -0.14
N TYR A 136 -1.63 6.11 0.66
CA TYR A 136 -0.30 6.49 0.23
C TYR A 136 0.73 5.47 0.71
N ILE A 137 1.76 5.27 -0.12
CA ILE A 137 3.03 4.67 0.31
C ILE A 137 4.02 5.81 0.50
N HIS A 138 4.49 5.98 1.74
CA HIS A 138 5.51 6.95 2.10
C HIS A 138 6.85 6.27 2.38
N PHE A 139 7.93 7.01 2.13
CA PHE A 139 9.23 6.70 2.70
C PHE A 139 9.32 7.20 4.15
N VAL A 140 10.27 6.68 4.93
CA VAL A 140 10.52 7.19 6.29
C VAL A 140 11.09 8.59 6.18
N GLN A 141 10.40 9.57 6.76
CA GLN A 141 10.94 10.92 6.90
C GLN A 141 12.05 10.92 7.96
N THR A 142 13.24 11.36 7.57
CA THR A 142 14.37 11.64 8.46
C THR A 142 14.61 13.15 8.50
N PRO A 143 15.32 13.70 9.50
CA PRO A 143 15.66 15.14 9.52
C PRO A 143 16.32 15.62 8.22
N SER A 144 17.06 14.74 7.56
CA SER A 144 17.67 14.95 6.25
C SER A 144 16.70 15.02 5.07
N THR A 145 15.50 14.44 5.16
CA THR A 145 14.43 14.56 4.13
C THR A 145 13.38 15.61 4.51
N LEU A 146 13.38 16.10 5.75
CA LEU A 146 12.48 17.15 6.24
C LEU A 146 13.06 18.55 6.01
N ARG A 147 14.39 18.68 5.92
CA ARG A 147 15.09 19.97 5.92
C ARG A 147 14.93 20.81 4.65
N GLU A 148 14.46 20.26 3.54
CA GLU A 148 14.28 21.04 2.30
C GLU A 148 12.84 21.52 2.11
N ALA A 149 11.85 20.85 2.70
CA ALA A 149 10.44 21.26 2.63
C ALA A 149 10.10 22.54 3.43
N HIS A 150 11.03 23.04 4.26
CA HIS A 150 10.82 24.22 5.13
C HIS A 150 11.68 25.44 4.75
N VAL A 151 12.46 25.39 3.67
CA VAL A 151 13.40 26.50 3.34
C VAL A 151 12.83 27.48 2.30
N GLU A 152 11.80 27.11 1.54
CA GLU A 152 11.09 28.05 0.65
C GLU A 152 9.75 28.47 1.26
N GLY A 153 9.79 29.42 2.19
CA GLY A 153 8.57 29.98 2.78
C GLY A 153 8.73 31.07 3.85
N ALA A 154 9.93 31.29 4.37
CA ALA A 154 10.18 32.39 5.30
C ALA A 154 10.77 33.60 4.55
N ALA A 155 9.89 34.35 3.87
CA ALA A 155 10.20 35.73 3.52
C ALA A 155 10.50 36.48 4.83
N THR A 156 11.75 36.91 4.98
CA THR A 156 12.21 37.68 6.14
C THR A 156 11.47 39.02 6.13
N PRO A 157 10.72 39.41 7.18
CA PRO A 157 10.13 40.74 7.22
C PRO A 157 11.25 41.77 7.40
N MET A 158 11.33 42.71 6.46
CA MET A 158 12.20 43.88 6.53
C MET A 158 11.92 44.68 7.81
N PRO A 159 12.95 45.16 8.53
CA PRO A 159 12.74 45.98 9.72
C PRO A 159 12.20 47.35 9.29
N GLN A 160 11.00 47.68 9.74
CA GLN A 160 10.46 49.04 9.61
C GLN A 160 11.22 49.96 10.58
N ARG A 161 11.71 51.09 10.04
CA ARG A 161 12.23 52.21 10.82
C ARG A 161 11.10 53.00 11.47
#